data_AF-A0A7L1ER91-F1
#
_entry.id   AF-A0A7L1ER91-F1
#
_cell.length_a   1.000
_cell.length_b   1.000
_cell.length_c   1.000
_cell.angle_alpha   90.00
_cell.angle_beta   90.00
_cell.angle_gamma   90.00
#
_symmetry.space_group_name_H-M   'P 1'
#
loop_
_entity.id
_entity.type
_entity.pdbx_description
1 polymer ?
#
loop_
_entity_poly.entity_id
_entity_poly.type
_entity_poly.pdbx_seq_one_letter_code
_entity_poly.pdbx_strand_id
1 'polypeptide(L)'
;GQRYNLIRALIFLSLHNGKKPHKCLESGKSFSQSFNLLTHLWVHTGEWHCKCLECGKSFSDNSYLCWNQKIHKGLLGDMKPHKCLESGKSFSQSFNLLTHLWVHTGEWHCKCLECGKSFSDNSYLCWNQKIHKGLL
;
A
#
# COMPACT_ATOMS: atom_id res chain seq x y z
N GLY A 1 -29.04 2.59 -9.88
CA GLY A 1 -29.51 3.55 -8.86
C GLY A 1 -28.37 3.82 -7.90
N GLN A 2 -27.97 5.08 -7.78
CA GLN A 2 -26.87 5.54 -6.92
C GLN A 2 -27.18 5.31 -5.44
N ARG A 3 -26.28 4.66 -4.71
CA ARG A 3 -26.21 4.74 -3.25
C ARG A 3 -24.74 4.80 -2.85
N TYR A 4 -24.15 5.97 -3.01
CA TYR A 4 -22.94 6.33 -2.28
C TYR A 4 -23.43 7.13 -1.07
N ASN A 5 -23.30 6.58 0.14
CA ASN A 5 -23.46 7.36 1.36
C ASN A 5 -22.34 8.41 1.35
N LEU A 6 -22.70 9.64 1.02
CA LEU A 6 -21.79 10.78 0.82
C LEU A 6 -21.21 11.23 2.17
N ILE A 7 -20.12 10.61 2.62
CA ILE A 7 -19.25 11.29 3.58
C ILE A 7 -18.57 12.44 2.83
N ARG A 8 -18.72 13.65 3.38
CA ARG A 8 -18.21 14.87 2.76
C ARG A 8 -16.68 14.95 2.91
N ALA A 9 -15.99 15.05 1.77
CA ALA A 9 -14.56 15.32 1.68
C ALA A 9 -14.34 16.66 0.96
N LEU A 10 -13.40 17.48 1.44
CA LEU A 10 -12.98 18.71 0.76
C LEU A 10 -11.55 18.53 0.21
N ILE A 11 -11.36 18.94 -1.04
CA ILE A 11 -10.05 19.11 -1.67
C ILE A 11 -9.69 20.59 -1.53
N PHE A 12 -8.74 20.92 -0.65
CA PHE A 12 -8.29 22.30 -0.54
C PHE A 12 -7.04 22.50 -1.42
N LEU A 13 -7.13 23.38 -2.42
CA LEU A 13 -5.97 23.87 -3.17
C LEU A 13 -5.24 24.89 -2.29
N SER A 14 -4.31 24.43 -1.45
CA SER A 14 -3.62 25.30 -0.50
C SER A 14 -2.16 25.46 -0.91
N LEU A 15 -1.73 26.66 -1.32
CA LEU A 15 -0.33 27.03 -1.53
C LEU A 15 0.35 27.30 -0.17
N HIS A 16 1.27 26.42 0.28
CA HIS A 16 2.23 26.54 1.42
C HIS A 16 2.51 25.24 2.21
N ASN A 17 3.73 24.71 2.11
CA ASN A 17 4.51 24.10 3.22
C ASN A 17 3.95 22.88 3.97
N GLY A 18 3.91 21.70 3.31
CA GLY A 18 3.79 20.40 4.02
C GLY A 18 2.41 19.73 3.97
N LYS A 19 1.70 19.91 2.85
CA LYS A 19 0.25 19.89 2.85
C LYS A 19 -0.39 18.53 2.64
N LYS A 20 -1.37 18.27 3.51
CA LYS A 20 -2.34 17.19 3.46
C LYS A 20 -3.68 17.75 2.93
N PRO A 21 -3.86 17.91 1.60
CA PRO A 21 -4.97 18.68 1.02
C PRO A 21 -6.33 17.97 1.12
N HIS A 22 -6.33 16.67 1.45
CA HIS A 22 -7.54 15.86 1.52
C HIS A 22 -7.97 15.74 2.98
N LYS A 23 -9.02 16.46 3.38
CA LYS A 23 -9.50 16.47 4.77
C LYS A 23 -10.82 15.71 4.92
N CYS A 24 -10.87 14.82 5.90
CA CYS A 24 -12.10 14.19 6.39
C CYS A 24 -12.83 15.18 7.31
N LEU A 25 -14.08 15.53 6.99
CA LEU A 25 -14.84 16.48 7.81
C LEU A 25 -15.34 15.88 9.13
N GLU A 26 -15.64 14.58 9.17
CA GLU A 26 -16.13 13.92 10.38
C GLU A 26 -15.05 13.74 11.45
N SER A 27 -13.81 13.45 11.04
CA SER A 27 -12.69 13.24 11.99
C SER A 27 -11.69 14.39 12.05
N GLY A 28 -11.80 15.36 11.14
CA GLY A 28 -10.82 16.44 10.98
C GLY A 28 -9.45 15.99 10.44
N LYS A 29 -9.20 14.69 10.24
CA LYS A 29 -7.92 14.17 9.75
C LYS A 29 -7.65 14.61 8.32
N SER A 30 -6.41 14.99 8.07
CA SER A 30 -5.92 15.37 6.75
C SER A 30 -4.92 14.35 6.20
N PHE A 31 -5.00 14.13 4.89
CA PHE A 31 -4.18 13.19 4.13
C PHE A 31 -3.48 13.89 2.96
N SER A 32 -2.25 13.47 2.67
CA SER A 32 -1.43 13.96 1.55
C SER A 32 -1.95 13.52 0.20
N GLN A 33 -2.65 12.39 0.17
CA GLN A 33 -3.15 11.75 -1.05
C GLN A 33 -4.62 11.40 -0.88
N SER A 34 -5.39 11.50 -1.97
CA SER A 34 -6.84 11.26 -1.99
C SER A 34 -7.20 9.83 -1.61
N PHE A 35 -6.42 8.83 -2.05
CA PHE A 35 -6.69 7.43 -1.72
C PHE A 35 -6.55 7.14 -0.22
N ASN A 36 -5.64 7.83 0.47
CA ASN A 36 -5.50 7.72 1.93
C ASN A 36 -6.74 8.28 2.65
N LEU A 37 -7.36 9.32 2.10
CA LEU A 37 -8.66 9.79 2.61
C LEU A 37 -9.76 8.77 2.31
N LEU A 38 -9.85 8.22 1.09
CA LEU A 38 -10.87 7.23 0.72
C LEU A 38 -10.78 5.96 1.57
N THR A 39 -9.57 5.47 1.86
CA THR A 39 -9.38 4.34 2.77
C THR A 39 -9.75 4.70 4.20
N HIS A 40 -9.43 5.91 4.68
CA HIS A 40 -9.88 6.38 5.99
C HIS A 40 -11.41 6.44 6.11
N LEU A 41 -12.13 6.83 5.05
CA LEU A 41 -13.58 6.91 5.05
C LEU A 41 -14.27 5.55 5.29
N TRP A 42 -13.58 4.43 5.05
CA TRP A 42 -14.08 3.10 5.39
C TRP A 42 -14.39 2.93 6.89
N VAL A 43 -13.61 3.59 7.76
CA VAL A 43 -13.83 3.55 9.22
C VAL A 43 -15.20 4.11 9.60
N HIS A 44 -15.75 4.98 8.76
CA HIS A 44 -17.02 5.65 9.00
C HIS A 44 -18.18 4.98 8.27
N THR A 45 -17.99 4.58 7.00
CA THR A 45 -19.08 3.97 6.20
C THR A 45 -19.18 2.46 6.35
N GLY A 46 -18.09 1.77 6.72
CA GLY A 46 -17.96 0.32 6.53
C GLY A 46 -17.91 -0.12 5.06
N GLU A 47 -17.97 0.80 4.10
CA GLU A 47 -17.97 0.55 2.67
C GLU A 47 -16.60 0.82 2.07
N TRP A 48 -16.08 -0.14 1.31
CA TRP A 48 -14.80 0.02 0.64
C TRP A 48 -14.98 0.60 -0.76
N HIS A 49 -14.30 1.71 -1.03
CA HIS A 49 -14.49 2.50 -2.24
C HIS A 49 -14.01 1.82 -3.53
N CYS A 50 -12.95 1.00 -3.45
CA CYS A 50 -12.42 0.23 -4.57
C CYS A 50 -12.66 -1.28 -4.38
N LYS A 51 -13.93 -1.69 -4.35
CA LYS A 51 -14.34 -3.10 -4.22
C LYS A 51 -14.51 -3.75 -5.59
N CYS A 52 -13.93 -4.93 -5.77
CA CYS A 52 -14.21 -5.81 -6.90
C CYS A 52 -15.56 -6.49 -6.67
N LEU A 53 -16.50 -6.32 -7.60
CA LEU A 53 -17.82 -6.94 -7.52
C LEU A 53 -17.80 -8.44 -7.84
N GLU A 54 -16.79 -8.91 -8.57
CA GLU A 54 -16.68 -10.33 -8.96
C GLU A 54 -16.22 -11.21 -7.78
N CYS A 55 -15.25 -10.76 -6.98
CA CYS A 55 -14.71 -11.54 -5.85
C CYS A 55 -14.91 -10.90 -4.48
N GLY A 56 -15.52 -9.72 -4.40
CA GLY A 56 -15.74 -9.00 -3.15
C GLY A 56 -14.49 -8.40 -2.51
N LYS A 57 -13.30 -8.65 -3.05
CA LYS A 57 -12.03 -8.08 -2.53
C LYS A 57 -12.00 -6.58 -2.69
N SER A 58 -11.29 -5.97 -1.76
CA SER A 58 -11.17 -4.52 -1.67
C SER A 58 -9.71 -4.09 -1.82
N PHE A 59 -9.49 -2.99 -2.54
CA PHE A 59 -8.16 -2.52 -2.92
C PHE A 59 -7.87 -1.12 -2.39
N SER A 60 -6.59 -0.80 -2.19
CA SER A 60 -6.15 0.52 -1.69
C SER A 60 -6.36 1.65 -2.70
N ASP A 61 -6.38 1.33 -3.99
CA ASP A 61 -6.64 2.28 -5.06
C ASP A 61 -7.30 1.60 -6.29
N ASN A 62 -7.68 2.44 -7.26
CA ASN A 62 -8.35 1.99 -8.48
C ASN A 62 -7.39 1.28 -9.46
N SER A 63 -6.08 1.53 -9.39
CA SER A 63 -5.08 0.89 -10.25
C SER A 63 -4.96 -0.59 -9.91
N TYR A 64 -4.91 -0.93 -8.61
CA TYR A 64 -4.91 -2.32 -8.14
C TYR A 64 -6.24 -3.02 -8.42
N LEU A 65 -7.38 -2.33 -8.30
CA LEU A 65 -8.67 -2.89 -8.69
C LEU A 65 -8.72 -3.22 -10.19
N CYS A 66 -8.26 -2.30 -11.05
CA CYS A 66 -8.17 -2.51 -12.50
C CYS A 66 -7.24 -3.69 -12.85
N TRP A 67 -6.09 -3.78 -12.19
CA TRP A 67 -5.18 -4.91 -12.34
C TRP A 67 -5.85 -6.23 -11.93
N ASN A 68 -6.54 -6.26 -10.79
CA ASN A 68 -7.28 -7.44 -10.34
C ASN A 68 -8.39 -7.84 -11.33
N GLN A 69 -9.13 -6.88 -11.87
CA GLN A 69 -10.16 -7.17 -12.88
C GLN A 69 -9.57 -7.75 -14.17
N LYS A 70 -8.38 -7.31 -14.58
CA LYS A 70 -7.68 -7.90 -15.73
C LYS A 70 -7.23 -9.34 -15.45
N ILE A 71 -6.95 -9.71 -14.20
CA ILE A 71 -6.70 -11.10 -13.80
C ILE A 71 -7.97 -11.94 -13.93
N HIS A 72 -9.12 -11.45 -13.45
CA HIS A 72 -10.39 -12.16 -13.62
C HIS A 72 -10.74 -12.40 -15.09
N LYS A 73 -10.42 -11.45 -15.96
CA LYS A 73 -10.57 -11.58 -17.42
C LYS A 73 -9.51 -12.46 -18.08
N GLY A 74 -8.58 -13.03 -17.33
CA GLY A 74 -7.47 -13.84 -17.86
C GLY A 74 -6.45 -13.06 -18.70
N LEU A 75 -6.57 -11.72 -18.77
CA LEU A 75 -5.75 -10.87 -19.64
C LEU A 75 -4.33 -10.66 -19.13
N LEU A 76 -4.10 -10.95 -17.85
CA LEU A 76 -2.79 -10.80 -17.21
C LEU A 76 -2.17 -12.12 -16.74
N GLY A 77 -2.89 -13.26 -16.72
CA GLY A 77 -2.34 -14.56 -16.28
C GLY A 77 -1.40 -14.48 -15.06
N ASP A 78 -0.33 -15.29 -15.08
CA ASP A 78 0.82 -15.16 -14.15
C ASP A 78 1.79 -14.05 -14.59
N MET A 79 1.30 -12.88 -15.03
CA MET A 79 2.19 -11.77 -15.40
C MET A 79 2.99 -11.35 -14.18
N LYS A 80 4.25 -11.73 -14.26
CA LYS A 80 5.30 -11.37 -13.34
C LYS A 80 6.29 -10.50 -14.14
N PRO A 81 5.94 -9.23 -14.41
CA PRO A 81 6.71 -8.38 -15.31
C PRO A 81 8.12 -8.09 -14.78
N HIS A 82 8.36 -8.32 -13.49
CA HIS A 82 9.64 -8.05 -12.85
C HIS A 82 10.45 -9.35 -12.74
N LYS A 83 11.37 -9.58 -13.68
CA LYS A 83 12.21 -10.79 -13.73
C LYS A 83 13.60 -10.52 -13.14
N CYS A 84 14.05 -11.40 -12.25
CA CYS A 84 15.45 -11.50 -11.84
C CYS A 84 16.23 -12.17 -12.97
N LEU A 85 17.19 -11.45 -13.56
CA LEU A 85 17.99 -11.98 -14.66
C LEU A 85 18.95 -13.09 -14.22
N GLU A 86 19.43 -13.03 -12.97
CA GLU A 86 20.40 -13.99 -12.42
C GLU A 86 19.76 -15.34 -12.07
N SER A 87 18.57 -15.36 -11.48
CA SER A 87 17.87 -16.61 -11.08
C SER A 87 16.76 -17.03 -12.02
N GLY A 88 16.38 -16.17 -12.98
CA GLY A 88 15.22 -16.37 -13.85
C GLY A 88 13.86 -16.24 -13.16
N LYS A 89 13.79 -16.07 -11.83
CA LYS A 89 12.54 -15.90 -11.08
C LYS A 89 11.83 -14.61 -11.45
N SER A 90 10.50 -14.66 -11.55
CA SER A 90 9.68 -13.49 -11.87
C SER A 90 8.73 -13.14 -10.74
N PHE A 91 8.47 -11.85 -10.57
CA PHE A 91 7.62 -11.26 -9.53
C PHE A 91 6.53 -10.37 -10.12
N SER A 92 5.36 -10.37 -9.49
CA SER A 92 4.21 -9.53 -9.86
C SER A 92 4.38 -8.05 -9.48
N GLN A 93 5.25 -7.77 -8.50
CA GLN A 93 5.52 -6.42 -8.00
C GLN A 93 7.03 -6.16 -7.99
N SER A 94 7.41 -4.92 -8.30
CA SER A 94 8.82 -4.48 -8.36
C SER A 94 9.53 -4.58 -7.01
N PHE A 95 8.82 -4.25 -5.93
CA PHE A 95 9.36 -4.36 -4.57
C PHE A 95 9.78 -5.80 -4.20
N ASN A 96 9.02 -6.80 -4.65
CA ASN A 96 9.34 -8.20 -4.41
C ASN A 96 10.58 -8.66 -5.20
N LEU A 97 10.78 -8.12 -6.42
CA LEU A 97 12.02 -8.33 -7.15
C LEU A 97 13.21 -7.68 -6.43
N LEU A 98 13.04 -6.43 -5.97
CA LEU A 98 14.10 -5.67 -5.31
C LEU A 98 14.57 -6.36 -4.02
N THR A 99 13.65 -6.83 -3.19
CA THR A 99 13.96 -7.63 -1.99
C THR A 99 14.58 -8.98 -2.33
N HIS A 100 14.14 -9.65 -3.40
CA HIS A 100 14.78 -10.87 -3.89
C HIS A 100 16.24 -10.65 -4.31
N LEU A 101 16.56 -9.53 -4.96
CA LEU A 101 17.93 -9.23 -5.39
C LEU A 101 18.92 -9.12 -4.22
N TRP A 102 18.45 -8.80 -3.00
CA TRP A 102 19.30 -8.77 -1.81
C TRP A 102 19.83 -10.15 -1.40
N VAL A 103 19.16 -11.23 -1.82
CA VAL A 103 19.67 -12.59 -1.62
C VAL A 103 20.95 -12.83 -2.41
N HIS A 104 21.08 -12.19 -3.58
CA HIS A 104 22.26 -12.31 -4.44
C HIS A 104 23.41 -11.42 -3.97
N THR A 105 23.10 -10.20 -3.52
CA THR A 105 24.13 -9.26 -3.04
C THR A 105 24.57 -9.52 -1.60
N GLY A 106 23.74 -10.20 -0.79
CA GLY A 106 23.95 -10.34 0.65
C GLY A 106 23.72 -9.04 1.43
N GLU A 107 23.35 -7.94 0.77
CA GLU A 107 23.17 -6.63 1.38
C GLU A 107 21.70 -6.37 1.72
N TRP A 108 21.37 -6.59 2.99
CA TRP A 108 20.06 -6.26 3.54
C TRP A 108 20.07 -4.84 4.10
N HIS A 109 19.29 -3.95 3.50
CA HIS A 109 19.41 -2.51 3.72
C HIS A 109 18.76 -2.04 5.02
N CYS A 110 17.78 -2.78 5.55
CA CYS A 110 17.09 -2.43 6.78
C CYS A 110 17.80 -3.06 7.99
N LYS A 111 18.94 -2.49 8.41
CA LYS A 111 19.71 -2.96 9.56
C LYS A 111 19.25 -2.32 10.87
N CYS A 112 19.03 -3.14 11.89
CA CYS A 112 18.86 -2.68 13.26
C CYS A 112 20.23 -2.35 13.84
N LEU A 113 20.43 -1.10 14.26
CA LEU A 113 21.68 -0.65 14.87
C LEU A 113 21.88 -1.19 16.30
N GLU A 114 20.80 -1.59 16.97
CA GLU A 114 20.83 -2.07 18.35
C GLU A 114 21.27 -3.53 18.47
N CYS A 115 20.76 -4.42 17.60
CA CYS A 115 21.13 -5.84 17.61
C CYS A 115 21.89 -6.31 16.36
N GLY A 116 22.16 -5.43 15.40
CA GLY A 116 22.90 -5.74 14.18
C GLY A 116 22.12 -6.58 13.14
N LYS A 117 20.91 -7.06 13.45
CA LYS A 117 20.08 -7.86 12.54
C LYS A 117 19.60 -7.03 11.35
N SER A 118 19.57 -7.64 10.17
CA SER A 118 19.05 -7.02 8.95
C SER A 118 17.71 -7.62 8.54
N PHE A 119 16.82 -6.79 7.98
CA PHE A 119 15.45 -7.14 7.65
C PHE A 119 15.11 -6.88 6.18
N SER A 120 14.12 -7.62 5.66
CA SER A 120 13.73 -7.61 4.24
C SER A 120 12.90 -6.39 3.88
N ASP A 121 12.39 -5.67 4.88
CA ASP A 121 11.73 -4.39 4.71
C ASP A 121 11.78 -3.56 6.01
N ASN A 122 11.35 -2.30 5.89
CA ASN A 122 11.33 -1.36 7.00
C ASN A 122 10.24 -1.67 8.05
N SER A 123 9.19 -2.38 7.68
CA SER A 123 8.09 -2.75 8.59
C SER A 123 8.57 -3.75 9.62
N TYR A 124 9.31 -4.78 9.20
CA TYR A 124 9.92 -5.75 10.11
C TYR A 124 11.00 -5.12 11.00
N LEU A 125 11.81 -4.20 10.45
CA LEU A 125 12.77 -3.44 11.24
C LEU A 125 12.06 -2.61 12.32
N CYS A 126 10.99 -1.89 11.96
CA CYS A 126 10.19 -1.10 12.90
C CYS A 126 9.55 -1.96 13.98
N TRP A 127 9.01 -3.13 13.62
CA TRP A 127 8.49 -4.10 14.59
C TRP A 127 9.58 -4.59 15.55
N ASN A 128 10.75 -4.97 15.03
CA ASN A 128 11.88 -5.38 15.85
C ASN A 128 12.34 -4.25 16.80
N GLN A 129 12.36 -3.00 16.34
CA GLN A 129 12.68 -1.84 17.18
C GLN A 129 11.64 -1.62 18.30
N LYS A 130 10.37 -1.94 18.07
CA LYS A 130 9.35 -1.88 19.13
C LYS A 130 9.59 -2.91 20.22
N ILE A 131 10.08 -4.11 19.85
CA ILE A 131 10.46 -5.15 20.81
C ILE A 131 11.60 -4.68 21.70
N HIS A 132 12.65 -4.09 21.12
CA HIS A 132 13.75 -3.52 21.89
C HIS A 132 13.29 -2.46 22.89
N LYS A 133 12.29 -1.66 22.49
CA LYS A 133 11.70 -0.62 23.34
C LYS A 133 10.63 -1.14 24.31
N GLY A 134 10.31 -2.44 24.31
CA GLY A 134 9.24 -3.01 25.14
C GLY A 134 7.85 -2.46 24.83
N LEU A 135 7.61 -2.01 23.59
CA LEU A 135 6.34 -1.41 23.13
C LEU A 135 5.37 -2.44 22.49
N LEU A 136 5.63 -3.73 22.73
CA LEU A 136 4.91 -4.91 22.28
C LEU A 136 4.82 -5.89 23.45
#